data_AF-X0SZF3-F1
#
_entry.id   AF-X0SZF3-F1
#
_cell.length_a   1.000
_cell.length_b   1.000
_cell.length_c   1.000
_cell.angle_alpha   90.00
_cell.angle_beta   90.00
_cell.angle_gamma   90.00
#
_symmetry.space_group_name_H-M   'P 1'
#
loop_
_entity.id
_entity.type
_entity.pdbx_description
1 polymer ?
#
loop_
_entity_poly.entity_id
_entity_poly.type
_entity_poly.pdbx_seq_one_letter_code
_entity_poly.pdbx_strand_id
1 'polypeptide(L)' 'MEFKEYTRAKIAELAVWEEGMNVDKVSIAKVDAEMGSPKAGDMIARNPANHDDMWLVAAEYFQNNFIPIK' A
#
# COMPACT_ATOMS: atom_id res chain seq x y z
N MET A 1 -1.36 9.68 -23.30
CA MET A 1 -2.04 10.04 -22.03
C MET A 1 -1.29 11.22 -21.45
N GLU A 2 -1.97 12.31 -21.13
CA GLU A 2 -1.33 13.46 -20.48
C GLU A 2 -1.41 13.31 -18.96
N PHE A 3 -0.27 13.51 -18.29
CA PHE A 3 -0.18 13.40 -16.83
C PHE A 3 -0.32 14.77 -16.17
N LYS A 4 -0.97 14.82 -15.02
CA LYS A 4 -1.13 16.01 -14.17
C LYS A 4 -0.70 15.67 -12.75
N GLU A 5 -0.09 16.63 -12.08
CA GLU A 5 0.41 16.47 -10.72
C GLU A 5 -0.67 16.83 -9.70
N TYR A 6 -0.83 15.97 -8.68
CA TYR A 6 -1.78 16.16 -7.59
C TYR A 6 -1.12 15.76 -6.27
N THR A 7 -1.47 16.47 -5.20
CA THR A 7 -1.14 16.05 -3.82
C THR A 7 -2.35 15.38 -3.20
N ARG A 8 -2.11 14.39 -2.33
CA ARG A 8 -3.20 13.73 -1.61
C ARG A 8 -3.72 14.65 -0.50
N ALA A 9 -5.01 14.95 -0.52
CA ALA A 9 -5.63 15.82 0.49
C ALA A 9 -5.71 15.17 1.89
N LYS A 10 -5.78 13.84 1.94
CA LYS A 10 -5.88 13.07 3.18
C LYS A 10 -4.56 12.38 3.54
N ILE A 11 -4.43 12.07 4.83
CA ILE A 11 -3.37 11.22 5.38
C ILE A 11 -3.55 9.79 4.87
N ALA A 12 -2.45 9.09 4.58
CA ALA A 12 -2.51 7.67 4.31
C ALA A 12 -2.54 6.88 5.60
N GLU A 13 -3.31 5.80 5.62
CA GLU A 13 -3.23 4.78 6.66
C GLU A 13 -2.53 3.56 6.06
N LEU A 14 -1.39 3.16 6.62
CA LEU A 14 -0.64 1.98 6.21
C LEU A 14 -0.23 1.17 7.43
N ALA A 15 -0.27 -0.14 7.30
CA ALA A 15 0.29 -1.09 8.25
C ALA A 15 1.42 -1.88 7.58
N VAL A 16 2.45 -2.25 8.33
CA VAL A 16 3.50 -3.17 7.85
C VAL A 16 2.85 -4.53 7.62
N TRP A 17 3.13 -5.16 6.48
CA TRP A 17 2.70 -6.53 6.24
C TRP A 17 3.54 -7.49 7.07
N GLU A 18 2.87 -8.46 7.68
CA GLU A 18 3.47 -9.52 8.48
C GLU A 18 3.04 -10.89 7.96
N GLU A 19 3.94 -11.88 8.08
CA GLU A 19 3.65 -13.25 7.67
C GLU A 19 2.46 -13.82 8.46
N GLY A 20 1.50 -14.41 7.74
CA GLY A 20 0.25 -14.91 8.31
C GLY A 20 -0.90 -13.90 8.35
N MET A 21 -0.69 -12.65 7.93
CA MET A 21 -1.78 -11.69 7.73
C MET A 21 -2.71 -12.17 6.61
N ASN A 22 -4.02 -12.13 6.84
CA ASN A 22 -5.00 -12.42 5.78
C ASN A 22 -4.98 -11.27 4.75
N VAL A 23 -4.68 -11.61 3.50
CA VAL A 23 -4.60 -10.67 2.38
C VAL A 23 -5.69 -10.89 1.32
N ASP A 24 -6.73 -11.67 1.63
CA ASP A 24 -7.81 -12.00 0.67
C ASP A 24 -8.59 -10.76 0.21
N LYS A 25 -8.64 -9.74 1.06
CA LYS A 25 -9.28 -8.44 0.79
C LYS A 25 -8.30 -7.38 0.27
N VAL A 26 -7.02 -7.71 0.11
CA VAL A 26 -5.99 -6.77 -0.33
C VAL A 26 -5.86 -6.86 -1.84
N SER A 27 -6.02 -5.72 -2.51
CA SER A 27 -5.71 -5.59 -3.93
C SER A 27 -4.20 -5.67 -4.14
N ILE A 28 -3.74 -6.72 -4.80
CA ILE A 28 -2.34 -6.95 -5.14
C ILE A 28 -2.23 -6.97 -6.66
N ALA A 29 -1.38 -6.11 -7.22
CA ALA A 29 -1.16 -6.12 -8.66
C ALA A 29 -0.45 -7.43 -9.06
N LYS A 30 -0.77 -7.93 -10.26
CA LYS A 30 -0.19 -9.19 -10.76
C LYS A 30 1.35 -9.15 -10.78
N VAL A 31 1.94 -8.02 -11.15
CA VAL A 31 3.40 -7.84 -11.17
C VAL A 31 4.02 -7.96 -9.77
N ASP A 32 3.36 -7.41 -8.75
CA ASP A 32 3.83 -7.49 -7.37
C ASP A 32 3.74 -8.94 -6.88
N ALA A 33 2.63 -9.62 -7.19
CA ALA A 33 2.46 -11.05 -6.86
C ALA A 33 3.51 -11.93 -7.54
N GLU A 34 3.83 -11.69 -8.82
CA GLU A 34 4.89 -12.38 -9.56
C GLU A 34 6.29 -12.11 -8.97
N MET A 35 6.48 -10.94 -8.35
CA MET A 35 7.69 -10.56 -7.62
C MET A 35 7.70 -11.03 -6.15
N GLY A 36 6.76 -11.90 -5.77
CA GLY A 36 6.68 -12.51 -4.46
C GLY A 36 6.09 -11.64 -3.37
N SER A 37 5.39 -10.55 -3.72
CA SER A 37 4.61 -9.78 -2.74
C SER A 37 3.29 -10.48 -2.41
N PRO A 38 2.77 -10.32 -1.18
CA PRO A 38 3.32 -9.51 -0.12
C PRO A 38 4.56 -10.16 0.52
N LYS A 39 5.57 -9.35 0.80
CA LYS A 39 6.84 -9.78 1.42
C LYS A 39 7.29 -8.82 2.51
N ALA A 40 8.30 -9.21 3.28
CA ALA A 40 8.82 -8.42 4.38
C ALA A 40 9.14 -6.96 3.95
N GLY A 41 8.57 -6.00 4.69
CA GLY A 41 8.71 -4.57 4.42
C GLY A 41 7.64 -3.97 3.52
N ASP A 42 6.85 -4.79 2.81
CA ASP A 42 5.65 -4.28 2.13
C ASP A 42 4.66 -3.73 3.14
N MET A 43 3.82 -2.82 2.68
CA MET A 43 2.79 -2.19 3.48
C MET A 43 1.41 -2.52 2.93
N ILE A 44 0.41 -2.58 3.79
CA ILE A 44 -1.00 -2.64 3.43
C ILE A 44 -1.60 -1.27 3.68
N ALA A 45 -1.96 -0.58 2.61
CA ALA A 45 -2.69 0.68 2.68
C ALA A 45 -4.19 0.41 2.64
N ARG A 46 -4.97 1.30 3.25
CA ARG A 46 -6.45 1.25 3.19
C ARG A 46 -7.06 2.60 2.84
N ASN A 47 -8.27 2.56 2.30
CA ASN A 47 -9.06 3.74 2.04
C ASN A 47 -9.66 4.28 3.35
N PRO A 48 -9.37 5.52 3.79
CA PRO A 48 -9.91 6.07 5.03
C PRO A 48 -11.44 6.25 5.05
N ALA A 49 -12.09 6.19 3.88
CA ALA A 49 -13.55 6.23 3.78
C ALA A 49 -14.19 4.83 3.73
N ASN A 50 -13.40 3.79 3.44
CA ASN A 50 -13.86 2.40 3.37
C ASN A 50 -12.72 1.46 3.77
N HIS A 51 -12.67 1.04 5.04
CA HIS A 51 -11.56 0.21 5.53
C HIS A 51 -11.52 -1.21 4.97
N ASP A 52 -12.56 -1.67 4.25
CA ASP A 52 -12.53 -2.94 3.53
C ASP A 52 -11.79 -2.84 2.18
N ASP A 53 -11.54 -1.62 1.67
CA ASP A 53 -10.77 -1.37 0.46
C ASP A 53 -9.30 -1.17 0.81
N MET A 54 -8.51 -2.22 0.58
CA MET A 54 -7.09 -2.30 0.90
C MET A 54 -6.26 -2.61 -0.33
N TRP A 55 -5.01 -2.12 -0.36
CA TRP A 55 -4.06 -2.42 -1.43
C TRP A 55 -2.64 -2.54 -0.92
N LEU A 56 -1.85 -3.35 -1.62
CA LEU A 56 -0.42 -3.49 -1.37
C LEU A 56 0.30 -2.20 -1.78
N VAL A 57 1.24 -1.77 -0.95
CA VAL A 57 2.25 -0.77 -1.27
C VAL A 57 3.62 -1.41 -1.09
N ALA A 58 4.38 -1.51 -2.17
CA ALA A 58 5.72 -2.10 -2.14
C ALA A 58 6.65 -1.34 -1.18
N ALA A 59 7.53 -2.08 -0.49
CA ALA A 59 8.45 -1.53 0.50
C ALA A 59 9.25 -0.30 0.00
N GLU A 60 9.81 -0.38 -1.21
CA GLU A 60 10.60 0.71 -1.81
C GLU A 60 9.74 1.95 -2.08
N TYR A 61 8.53 1.75 -2.62
CA TYR A 61 7.60 2.85 -2.84
C TYR A 61 7.21 3.52 -1.52
N PHE A 62 6.98 2.73 -0.47
CA PHE A 62 6.68 3.25 0.85
C PHE A 62 7.82 4.13 1.38
N GLN A 63 9.05 3.61 1.39
CA GLN A 63 10.23 4.33 1.92
C GLN A 63 10.50 5.65 1.19
N ASN A 64 10.26 5.69 -0.13
CA ASN A 64 10.53 6.88 -0.95
C ASN A 64 9.42 7.95 -0.86
N ASN A 65 8.19 7.59 -0.45
CA ASN A 65 7.03 8.47 -0.59
C ASN A 65 6.28 8.77 0.71
N PHE A 66 6.57 8.07 1.82
CA PHE A 66 5.83 8.21 3.07
C PHE A 66 6.74 8.57 4.24
N ILE A 67 6.25 9.48 5.08
CA ILE A 67 6.90 9.90 6.31
C ILE A 67 5.89 9.74 7.45
N PRO A 68 6.29 9.17 8.61
CA PRO A 68 5.41 9.08 9.77
C PRO A 68 4.89 10.45 10.20
N ILE A 69 3.60 10.50 10.53
CA ILE A 69 3.02 11.65 11.22
C ILE A 69 3.34 11.45 12.69
N LYS A 70 4.14 12.36 13.23
CA LYS A 70 4.65 12.45 14.61
C LYS A 70 3.87 11.68 15.67
#